data_AF-A0AAU6UAL7-F1
#
_entry.id   AF-A0AAU6UAL7-F1
#
_cell.length_a   1.000
_cell.length_b   1.000
_cell.length_c   1.000
_cell.angle_alpha   90.00
_cell.angle_beta   90.00
_cell.angle_gamma   90.00
#
_symmetry.space_group_name_H-M   'P 1'
#
loop_
_entity.id
_entity.type
_entity.pdbx_description
1 polymer ?
#
loop_
_entity_poly.entity_id
_entity_poly.type
_entity_poly.pdbx_seq_one_letter_code
_entity_poly.pdbx_strand_id
1 'polypeptide(L)'
;MEIEKNKFFARKSITRSAFLLIVCTPLLLGVILKLFYYLPKDGNPLSDGLIGGIQDLVSKFYHSFEPIQYIWPISPTPSVENLLTVGNVLSLVIVIGFLWGIASFQVGVSAIDELSQAKRNARKQQLEDEYRNR
;
A
#
# COMPACT_ATOMS: atom_id res chain seq x y z
N MET A 1 6.72 -21.91 24.87
CA MET A 1 7.75 -20.99 24.35
C MET A 1 7.55 -20.64 22.87
N GLU A 2 7.12 -21.57 22.01
CA GLU A 2 6.89 -21.30 20.57
C GLU A 2 5.70 -20.35 20.28
N ILE A 3 4.61 -20.47 21.03
CA ILE A 3 3.40 -19.63 20.86
C ILE A 3 3.71 -18.14 21.11
N GLU A 4 4.54 -17.83 22.12
CA GLU A 4 4.93 -16.45 22.42
C GLU A 4 5.88 -15.87 21.38
N LYS A 5 6.80 -16.68 20.85
CA LYS A 5 7.65 -16.30 19.71
C LYS A 5 6.79 -15.96 18.48
N ASN A 6 5.86 -16.81 18.10
CA ASN A 6 5.00 -16.59 16.92
C ASN A 6 4.13 -15.33 17.08
N LYS A 7 3.62 -15.07 18.28
CA LYS A 7 2.85 -13.86 18.59
C LYS A 7 3.70 -12.58 18.49
N PHE A 8 4.96 -12.64 18.92
CA PHE A 8 5.89 -11.53 18.81
C PHE A 8 6.26 -11.22 17.35
N PHE A 9 6.53 -12.26 16.54
CA PHE A 9 6.79 -12.10 15.12
C PHE A 9 5.59 -11.54 14.35
N ALA A 10 4.37 -12.03 14.63
CA ALA A 10 3.15 -11.53 13.98
C ALA A 10 2.90 -10.05 14.30
N ARG A 11 2.99 -9.65 15.58
CA ARG A 11 2.84 -8.24 15.98
C ARG A 11 3.90 -7.35 15.36
N LYS A 12 5.16 -7.79 15.34
CA LYS A 12 6.26 -7.03 14.72
C LYS A 12 6.08 -6.88 13.20
N SER A 13 5.56 -7.91 12.53
CA SER A 13 5.21 -7.85 11.11
C SER A 13 4.12 -6.82 10.84
N ILE A 14 3.02 -6.88 11.62
CA ILE A 14 1.88 -5.95 11.49
C ILE A 14 2.28 -4.50 11.76
N THR A 15 3.08 -4.24 12.80
CA THR A 15 3.51 -2.86 13.10
C THR A 15 4.40 -2.31 11.99
N ARG A 16 5.31 -3.12 11.44
CA ARG A 16 6.17 -2.72 10.32
C ARG A 16 5.39 -2.47 9.04
N SER A 17 4.44 -3.34 8.72
CA SER A 17 3.58 -3.16 7.55
C SER A 17 2.63 -1.98 7.70
N ALA A 18 2.04 -1.77 8.88
CA ALA A 18 1.21 -0.60 9.14
C ALA A 18 1.99 0.72 8.94
N PHE A 19 3.23 0.78 9.45
CA PHE A 19 4.10 1.94 9.23
C PHE A 19 4.40 2.15 7.74
N LEU A 20 4.77 1.09 7.01
CA LEU A 20 5.00 1.17 5.56
C LEU A 20 3.75 1.64 4.80
N LEU A 21 2.58 1.13 5.14
CA LEU A 21 1.32 1.54 4.51
C LEU A 21 1.02 3.02 4.78
N ILE A 22 1.17 3.49 6.02
CA ILE A 22 0.93 4.90 6.38
C ILE A 22 1.86 5.83 5.60
N VAL A 23 3.14 5.48 5.47
CA VAL A 23 4.12 6.30 4.74
C VAL A 23 3.91 6.24 3.23
N CYS A 24 3.62 5.06 2.67
CA CYS A 24 3.49 4.88 1.23
C CYS A 24 2.14 5.37 0.68
N THR A 25 1.06 5.39 1.48
CA THR A 25 -0.29 5.83 1.03
C THR A 25 -0.32 7.26 0.47
N PRO A 26 0.16 8.30 1.19
CA PRO A 26 0.16 9.66 0.65
C PRO A 26 1.11 9.81 -0.55
N LEU A 27 2.17 9.03 -0.60
CA LEU A 27 3.11 9.01 -1.74
C LEU A 27 2.47 8.36 -2.98
N LEU A 28 1.67 7.31 -2.79
CA LEU A 28 0.86 6.67 -3.83
C LEU A 28 -0.19 7.60 -4.41
N LEU A 29 -0.77 8.48 -3.59
CA LEU A 29 -1.67 9.53 -4.08
C LEU A 29 -0.97 10.39 -5.13
N GLY A 30 0.29 10.76 -4.92
CA GLY A 30 1.10 11.50 -5.89
C GLY A 30 1.29 10.73 -7.21
N VAL A 31 1.50 9.42 -7.15
CA VAL A 31 1.62 8.55 -8.34
C VAL A 31 0.28 8.43 -9.08
N ILE A 32 -0.83 8.35 -8.37
CA ILE A 32 -2.17 8.29 -8.96
C ILE A 32 -2.51 9.63 -9.64
N LEU A 33 -2.22 10.75 -8.98
CA LEU A 33 -2.38 12.08 -9.56
C LEU A 33 -1.56 12.23 -10.84
N LYS A 34 -0.33 11.70 -10.86
CA LYS A 34 0.49 11.64 -12.07
C LYS A 34 -0.20 10.93 -13.23
N LEU A 35 -0.84 9.78 -12.96
CA LEU A 35 -1.57 9.03 -13.99
C LEU A 35 -2.75 9.82 -14.55
N PHE A 36 -3.50 10.52 -13.69
CA PHE A 36 -4.60 11.38 -14.12
C PHE A 36 -4.13 12.60 -14.94
N TYR A 37 -2.94 13.12 -14.64
CA TYR A 37 -2.36 14.22 -15.43
C TYR A 37 -1.99 13.79 -16.85
N TYR A 38 -1.43 12.59 -17.01
CA TYR A 38 -1.05 12.05 -18.32
C TYR A 38 -2.16 11.22 -18.99
N LEU A 39 -3.40 11.33 -18.52
CA LEU A 39 -4.51 10.57 -19.09
C LEU A 39 -4.67 10.92 -20.59
N PRO A 40 -4.64 9.95 -21.50
CA PRO A 40 -4.76 10.22 -22.93
C PRO A 40 -6.19 10.64 -23.27
N LYS A 41 -6.29 11.60 -24.19
CA LYS A 41 -7.55 12.05 -24.79
C LYS A 41 -7.93 11.11 -25.92
N ASP A 42 -9.18 10.68 -25.96
CA ASP A 42 -9.70 9.71 -26.93
C ASP A 42 -10.37 10.37 -28.14
N GLY A 43 -10.39 11.71 -28.18
CA GLY A 43 -10.93 12.49 -29.29
C GLY A 43 -12.45 12.67 -29.24
N ASN A 44 -13.12 12.12 -28.21
CA ASN A 44 -14.53 12.36 -27.97
C ASN A 44 -14.68 13.68 -27.17
N PRO A 45 -15.45 14.66 -27.65
CA PRO A 45 -15.54 15.99 -27.02
C PRO A 45 -16.01 15.95 -25.55
N LEU A 46 -16.88 15.00 -25.20
CA LEU A 46 -17.47 14.90 -23.86
C LEU A 46 -16.46 14.31 -22.85
N SER A 47 -15.76 13.25 -23.25
CA SER A 47 -14.69 12.65 -22.45
C SER A 47 -13.49 13.58 -22.37
N ASP A 48 -13.07 14.19 -23.48
CA ASP A 48 -11.93 15.11 -23.50
C ASP A 48 -12.18 16.36 -22.64
N GLY A 49 -13.42 16.83 -22.57
CA GLY A 49 -13.84 17.90 -21.65
C GLY A 49 -13.70 17.49 -20.18
N LEU A 50 -14.16 16.28 -19.83
CA LEU A 50 -14.01 15.71 -18.49
C LEU A 50 -12.54 15.46 -18.12
N ILE A 51 -11.78 14.87 -19.03
CA ILE A 51 -10.34 14.59 -18.88
C ILE A 51 -9.58 15.91 -18.73
N GLY A 52 -9.92 16.93 -19.53
CA GLY A 52 -9.35 18.28 -19.40
C GLY A 52 -9.64 18.92 -18.04
N GLY A 53 -10.87 18.79 -17.53
CA GLY A 53 -11.24 19.26 -16.19
C GLY A 53 -10.47 18.53 -15.07
N ILE A 54 -10.29 17.22 -15.20
CA ILE A 54 -9.48 16.43 -14.27
C ILE A 54 -8.01 16.85 -14.33
N GLN A 55 -7.45 17.00 -15.54
CA GLN A 55 -6.06 17.45 -15.74
C GLN A 55 -5.81 18.84 -15.15
N ASP A 56 -6.74 19.79 -15.31
CA ASP A 56 -6.63 21.13 -14.73
C ASP A 56 -6.66 21.10 -13.19
N LEU A 57 -7.55 20.30 -12.61
CA LEU A 57 -7.64 20.13 -11.15
C LEU A 57 -6.37 19.50 -10.58
N VAL A 58 -5.85 18.46 -11.23
CA VAL A 58 -4.59 17.80 -10.86
C VAL A 58 -3.40 18.74 -11.02
N SER A 59 -3.35 19.55 -12.08
CA SER A 59 -2.32 20.56 -12.30
C SER A 59 -2.31 21.60 -11.18
N LYS A 60 -3.48 22.14 -10.81
CA LYS A 60 -3.61 23.08 -9.70
C LYS A 60 -3.14 22.46 -8.38
N PHE A 61 -3.53 21.22 -8.11
CA PHE A 61 -3.10 20.51 -6.92
C PHE A 61 -1.57 20.29 -6.91
N TYR A 62 -0.99 19.86 -8.02
CA TYR A 62 0.45 19.71 -8.20
C TYR A 62 1.22 21.00 -7.89
N HIS A 63 0.75 22.13 -8.44
CA HIS A 63 1.38 23.43 -8.22
C HIS A 63 1.17 23.99 -6.81
N SER A 64 0.18 23.49 -6.06
CA SER A 64 -0.13 23.95 -4.70
C SER A 64 0.75 23.30 -3.61
N PHE A 65 1.43 22.20 -3.92
CA PHE A 65 2.20 21.43 -2.93
C PHE A 65 3.62 21.12 -3.43
N GLU A 66 4.61 21.87 -2.96
CA GLU A 66 6.03 21.62 -3.27
C GLU A 66 6.51 20.18 -3.02
N PRO A 67 6.08 19.47 -1.96
CA PRO A 67 6.51 18.08 -1.74
C PRO A 67 6.10 17.13 -2.88
N ILE A 68 4.96 17.40 -3.52
CA ILE A 68 4.47 16.59 -4.65
C ILE A 68 5.34 16.82 -5.88
N GLN A 69 5.81 18.06 -6.09
CA GLN A 69 6.70 18.41 -7.20
C GLN A 69 8.06 17.71 -7.09
N TYR A 70 8.53 17.48 -5.86
CA TYR A 70 9.77 16.73 -5.61
C TYR A 70 9.61 15.22 -5.91
N ILE A 71 8.49 14.62 -5.51
CA ILE A 71 8.21 13.20 -5.76
C ILE A 71 7.91 12.95 -7.24
N TRP A 72 7.25 13.89 -7.89
CA TRP A 72 6.82 13.81 -9.27
C TRP A 72 7.29 15.03 -10.07
N PRO A 73 8.52 15.02 -10.60
CA PRO A 73 8.90 16.00 -11.60
C PRO A 73 8.10 15.76 -12.89
N ILE A 74 7.30 16.74 -13.31
CA ILE A 74 6.63 16.72 -14.62
C ILE A 74 7.70 17.00 -15.68
N SER A 75 8.06 15.98 -16.46
CA SER A 75 8.89 16.16 -17.65
C SER A 75 8.00 16.36 -18.88
N PRO A 76 8.29 17.33 -19.75
CA PRO A 76 7.47 17.64 -20.93
C PRO A 76 7.51 16.57 -22.02
N THR A 77 8.40 15.57 -21.95
CA THR A 77 8.49 14.50 -22.96
C THR A 77 8.68 13.12 -22.32
N PRO A 78 7.78 12.15 -22.55
CA PRO A 78 8.01 10.77 -22.13
C PRO A 78 9.12 10.16 -22.98
N SER A 79 10.32 10.04 -22.44
CA SER A 79 11.46 9.33 -23.02
C SER A 79 11.87 8.16 -22.12
N VAL A 80 12.55 7.15 -22.66
CA VAL A 80 13.08 6.01 -21.89
C VAL A 80 14.09 6.47 -20.83
N GLU A 81 14.84 7.55 -21.12
CA GLU A 81 15.71 8.21 -20.14
C GLU A 81 14.90 8.85 -19.01
N ASN A 82 13.74 9.41 -19.32
CA ASN A 82 12.85 9.99 -18.30
C ASN A 82 12.21 8.93 -17.39
N LEU A 83 12.06 7.68 -17.84
CA LEU A 83 11.59 6.55 -17.02
C LEU A 83 12.53 6.24 -15.84
N LEU A 84 13.83 6.49 -15.96
CA LEU A 84 14.84 6.24 -14.93
C LEU A 84 15.20 7.48 -14.09
N THR A 85 14.44 8.56 -14.21
CA THR A 85 14.61 9.73 -13.35
C THR A 85 14.34 9.38 -11.89
N VAL A 86 15.02 10.08 -10.97
CA VAL A 86 14.95 9.84 -9.52
C VAL A 86 13.51 9.79 -9.01
N GLY A 87 12.63 10.68 -9.48
CA GLY A 87 11.23 10.70 -9.09
C GLY A 87 10.41 9.49 -9.59
N ASN A 88 10.70 8.98 -10.79
CA ASN A 88 10.03 7.79 -11.32
C ASN A 88 10.50 6.50 -10.63
N VAL A 89 11.81 6.38 -10.38
CA VAL A 89 12.36 5.27 -9.61
C VAL A 89 11.81 5.28 -8.18
N LEU A 90 11.73 6.45 -7.55
CA LEU A 90 11.14 6.62 -6.23
C LEU A 90 9.66 6.20 -6.23
N SER A 91 8.90 6.62 -7.24
CA SER A 91 7.49 6.24 -7.42
C SER A 91 7.32 4.71 -7.53
N LEU A 92 8.19 4.03 -8.28
CA LEU A 92 8.19 2.56 -8.38
C LEU A 92 8.52 1.91 -7.04
N VAL A 93 9.52 2.41 -6.31
CA VAL A 93 9.89 1.92 -4.98
C VAL A 93 8.74 2.10 -3.98
N ILE A 94 8.02 3.22 -4.05
CA ILE A 94 6.83 3.48 -3.23
C ILE A 94 5.74 2.45 -3.51
N VAL A 95 5.45 2.18 -4.79
CA VAL A 95 4.44 1.17 -5.19
C VAL A 95 4.83 -0.22 -4.71
N ILE A 96 6.09 -0.63 -4.93
CA ILE A 96 6.60 -1.92 -4.47
C ILE A 96 6.55 -2.02 -2.93
N GLY A 97 6.97 -0.97 -2.23
CA GLY A 97 6.93 -0.89 -0.77
C GLY A 97 5.52 -0.97 -0.20
N PHE A 98 4.54 -0.35 -0.88
CA PHE A 98 3.14 -0.44 -0.51
C PHE A 98 2.58 -1.84 -0.70
N LEU A 99 2.81 -2.47 -1.86
CA LEU A 99 2.38 -3.85 -2.14
C LEU A 99 3.02 -4.83 -1.14
N TRP A 100 4.29 -4.64 -0.83
CA TRP A 100 4.98 -5.41 0.21
C TRP A 100 4.36 -5.20 1.60
N GLY A 101 3.99 -3.96 1.92
CA GLY A 101 3.25 -3.61 3.13
C GLY A 101 1.93 -4.37 3.24
N ILE A 102 1.12 -4.40 2.17
CA ILE A 102 -0.14 -5.14 2.13
C ILE A 102 0.12 -6.63 2.35
N ALA A 103 1.03 -7.24 1.59
CA ALA A 103 1.32 -8.66 1.70
C ALA A 103 1.81 -9.04 3.11
N SER A 104 2.71 -8.24 3.69
CA SER A 104 3.23 -8.46 5.04
C SER A 104 2.16 -8.29 6.12
N PHE A 105 1.20 -7.37 5.92
CA PHE A 105 0.06 -7.18 6.81
C PHE A 105 -0.87 -8.40 6.76
N GLN A 106 -1.20 -8.90 5.57
CA GLN A 106 -2.04 -10.08 5.39
C GLN A 106 -1.44 -11.31 6.07
N VAL A 107 -0.15 -11.58 5.86
CA VAL A 107 0.56 -12.68 6.55
C VAL A 107 0.50 -12.52 8.07
N GLY A 108 0.66 -11.29 8.58
CA GLY A 108 0.56 -11.00 10.00
C GLY A 108 -0.82 -11.30 10.58
N VAL A 109 -1.90 -10.94 9.86
CA VAL A 109 -3.28 -11.21 10.26
C VAL A 109 -3.56 -12.71 10.25
N SER A 110 -3.19 -13.43 9.19
CA SER A 110 -3.37 -14.88 9.10
C SER A 110 -2.65 -15.61 10.25
N ALA A 111 -1.44 -15.20 10.60
CA ALA A 111 -0.71 -15.78 11.74
C ALA A 111 -1.42 -15.54 13.09
N ILE A 112 -2.12 -14.41 13.26
CA ILE A 112 -2.94 -14.15 14.45
C ILE A 112 -4.17 -15.07 14.47
N ASP A 113 -4.82 -15.28 13.33
CA ASP A 113 -5.98 -16.14 13.23
C ASP A 113 -5.63 -17.61 13.52
N GLU A 114 -4.51 -18.12 12.98
CA GLU A 114 -3.99 -19.45 13.28
C GLU A 114 -3.69 -19.62 14.78
N LEU A 115 -3.03 -18.64 15.41
CA LEU A 115 -2.79 -18.62 16.86
C LEU A 115 -4.11 -18.65 17.67
N SER A 116 -5.12 -17.92 17.21
CA SER A 116 -6.44 -17.88 17.84
C SER A 116 -7.17 -19.22 17.74
N GLN A 117 -7.06 -19.90 16.60
CA GLN A 117 -7.62 -21.23 16.41
C GLN A 117 -6.88 -22.28 17.24
N ALA A 118 -5.54 -22.26 17.24
CA ALA A 118 -4.73 -23.17 18.03
C ALA A 118 -5.05 -23.05 19.54
N LYS A 119 -5.22 -21.82 20.05
CA LYS A 119 -5.61 -21.59 21.44
C LYS A 119 -7.01 -22.14 21.76
N ARG A 120 -7.96 -22.02 20.83
CA ARG A 120 -9.31 -22.59 20.98
C ARG A 120 -9.30 -24.11 21.00
N ASN A 121 -8.51 -24.74 20.13
CA ASN A 121 -8.39 -26.19 20.05
C ASN A 121 -7.70 -26.78 21.29
N ALA A 122 -6.61 -26.16 21.75
CA ALA A 122 -5.94 -26.57 22.98
C ALA A 122 -6.88 -26.49 24.20
N ARG A 123 -7.71 -25.44 24.28
CA ARG A 123 -8.71 -25.31 25.35
C ARG A 123 -9.80 -26.37 25.27
N LYS A 124 -10.23 -26.76 24.07
CA LYS A 124 -11.20 -27.86 23.89
C LYS A 124 -10.62 -29.19 24.36
N GLN A 125 -9.39 -29.52 23.97
CA GLN A 125 -8.72 -30.75 24.41
C GLN A 125 -8.56 -30.80 25.93
N GLN A 126 -8.17 -29.70 26.56
CA GLN A 126 -8.09 -29.63 28.03
C GLN A 126 -9.42 -29.92 28.72
N LEU A 127 -10.52 -29.38 28.18
CA LEU A 127 -11.86 -29.66 28.71
C LEU A 127 -12.25 -31.13 28.51
N GLU A 128 -11.99 -31.70 27.33
CA GLU A 128 -12.25 -33.12 27.04
C GLU A 128 -11.47 -34.05 27.98
N ASP A 129 -10.19 -33.75 28.24
CA ASP A 129 -9.35 -34.50 29.18
C ASP A 129 -9.84 -34.37 30.63
N GLU A 130 -10.30 -33.18 31.04
CA GLU A 130 -10.92 -32.96 32.36
C GLU A 130 -12.21 -33.75 32.53
N TYR A 131 -13.05 -33.83 31.49
CA TYR A 131 -14.28 -34.64 31.51
C TYR A 131 -13.99 -36.14 31.52
N ARG A 132 -12.89 -36.58 30.88
CA ARG A 132 -12.52 -38.00 30.79
C ARG A 132 -11.91 -38.55 32.08
N ASN A 133 -11.33 -37.68 32.90
CA ASN A 133 -10.70 -38.02 34.18
C ASN A 133 -11.63 -37.83 35.38
N ARG A 134 -12.92 -37.54 35.16
CA ARG A 134 -13.99 -37.54 36.17
C ARG A 134 -14.88 -38.76 35.99
#